data_AF-A0A942KMY9-F1
#
_entry.id   AF-A0A942KMY9-F1
#
_cell.length_a   1.000
_cell.length_b   1.000
_cell.length_c   1.000
_cell.angle_alpha   90.00
_cell.angle_beta   90.00
_cell.angle_gamma   90.00
#
_symmetry.space_group_name_H-M   'P 1'
#
loop_
_entity.id
_entity.type
_entity.pdbx_description
1 polymer ?
#
loop_
_entity_poly.entity_id
_entity_poly.type
_entity_poly.pdbx_seq_one_letter_code
_entity_poly.pdbx_strand_id
1 'polypeptide(L)'
;MKIVIFGAGGYSKEVADLVVACGYGIAGFIDHLKEGLHEPTGLVISADLQDHTADAASCAIGDVKARAACWDRYAEAIPFHALVHPSASVSSYAFIGAGTQVLQYAVVNSQSRVGVNCIVNVGCIVAHDCVVGSHTHLAPGVSIGGAARVGERSFIGTGAIILPGVHIGSDCVVGAGSVVLADVGDKKRVVGVPAREI
;
A
#
# COMPACT_ATOMS: atom_id res chain seq x y z
N MET A 1 4.82 15.22 14.59
CA MET A 1 4.92 15.21 13.12
C MET A 1 3.52 15.44 12.54
N LYS A 2 3.38 16.32 11.55
CA LYS A 2 2.17 16.52 10.76
C LYS A 2 2.35 15.91 9.37
N ILE A 3 1.38 15.10 8.95
CA ILE A 3 1.38 14.41 7.66
C ILE A 3 0.34 15.06 6.75
N VAL A 4 0.73 15.42 5.53
CA VAL A 4 -0.22 15.74 4.45
C VAL A 4 -0.58 14.47 3.68
N ILE A 5 -1.85 14.32 3.32
CA ILE A 5 -2.33 13.10 2.65
C ILE A 5 -2.67 13.43 1.20
N PHE A 6 -1.98 12.79 0.25
CA PHE A 6 -2.32 12.89 -1.17
C PHE A 6 -3.50 11.98 -1.51
N GLY A 7 -4.56 12.54 -2.08
CA GLY A 7 -5.83 11.90 -2.39
C GLY A 7 -6.87 12.11 -1.29
N ALA A 8 -8.07 12.55 -1.67
CA ALA A 8 -9.24 12.74 -0.80
C ALA A 8 -10.38 11.78 -1.19
N GLY A 9 -10.03 10.55 -1.59
CA GLY A 9 -10.93 9.50 -2.06
C GLY A 9 -11.67 8.74 -0.93
N GLY A 10 -12.12 7.51 -1.22
CA GLY A 10 -12.64 6.62 -0.17
C GLY A 10 -11.52 6.10 0.73
N TYR A 11 -10.40 5.70 0.12
CA TYR A 11 -9.24 5.13 0.82
C TYR A 11 -8.55 6.13 1.77
N SER A 12 -8.68 7.44 1.54
CA SER A 12 -8.09 8.48 2.41
C SER A 12 -8.66 8.50 3.81
N LYS A 13 -9.85 7.92 4.02
CA LYS A 13 -10.43 7.72 5.36
C LYS A 13 -9.59 6.72 6.17
N GLU A 14 -9.22 5.60 5.56
CA GLU A 14 -8.37 4.59 6.20
C GLU A 14 -6.95 5.10 6.43
N VAL A 15 -6.41 5.89 5.50
CA VAL A 15 -5.09 6.50 5.67
C VAL A 15 -5.11 7.56 6.77
N ALA A 16 -6.19 8.33 6.90
CA ALA A 16 -6.36 9.27 8.01
C ALA A 16 -6.37 8.53 9.36
N ASP A 17 -7.12 7.42 9.46
CA ASP A 17 -7.14 6.58 10.65
C ASP A 17 -5.74 6.01 10.96
N LEU A 18 -5.01 5.55 9.95
CA LEU A 18 -3.63 5.07 10.09
C LEU A 18 -2.69 6.16 10.63
N VAL A 19 -2.74 7.37 10.07
CA VAL A 19 -1.91 8.50 10.50
C VAL A 19 -2.16 8.85 11.96
N VAL A 20 -3.44 8.92 12.37
CA VAL A 20 -3.84 9.21 13.75
C VAL A 20 -3.42 8.07 14.69
N ALA A 21 -3.61 6.81 14.29
CA ALA A 21 -3.22 5.66 15.10
C ALA A 21 -1.70 5.58 15.34
N CYS A 22 -0.88 6.03 14.38
CA CYS A 22 0.56 6.19 14.56
C CYS A 22 0.94 7.37 15.48
N GLY A 23 -0.03 8.13 16.00
CA GLY A 23 0.19 9.27 16.90
C GLY A 23 0.58 10.57 16.18
N TYR A 24 0.34 10.67 14.87
CA TYR A 24 0.67 11.85 14.07
C TYR A 24 -0.57 12.73 13.83
N GLY A 25 -0.32 14.02 13.57
CA GLY A 25 -1.37 14.96 13.14
C GLY A 25 -1.53 14.94 11.62
N ILE A 26 -2.71 15.31 11.12
CA ILE A 26 -2.95 15.49 9.68
C ILE A 26 -2.93 16.99 9.35
N ALA A 27 -2.11 17.39 8.37
CA ALA A 27 -2.00 18.78 7.92
C ALA A 27 -3.14 19.20 6.98
N GLY A 28 -3.70 18.24 6.26
CA GLY A 28 -4.74 18.42 5.25
C GLY A 28 -4.61 17.38 4.15
N PHE A 29 -5.37 17.57 3.08
CA PHE A 29 -5.44 16.67 1.94
C PHE A 29 -5.09 17.39 0.65
N ILE A 30 -4.40 16.72 -0.25
CA ILE A 30 -4.08 17.24 -1.58
C ILE A 30 -4.81 16.42 -2.64
N ASP A 31 -5.69 17.02 -3.41
CA ASP A 31 -6.43 16.37 -4.50
C ASP A 31 -6.69 17.36 -5.64
N HIS A 32 -6.41 16.94 -6.88
CA HIS A 32 -6.60 17.79 -8.07
C HIS A 32 -8.03 17.73 -8.63
N LEU A 33 -8.84 16.79 -8.14
CA LEU A 33 -10.21 16.54 -8.61
C LEU A 33 -11.26 16.91 -7.56
N LYS A 34 -10.86 17.23 -6.33
CA LYS A 34 -11.73 17.55 -5.21
C LYS A 34 -11.23 18.77 -4.46
N GLU A 35 -12.17 19.52 -3.90
CA GLU A 35 -11.91 20.69 -3.07
C GLU A 35 -12.86 20.71 -1.86
N GLY A 36 -12.61 21.62 -0.91
CA GLY A 36 -13.45 21.79 0.28
C GLY A 36 -12.89 21.08 1.50
N LEU A 37 -13.74 20.37 2.24
CA LEU A 37 -13.35 19.68 3.47
C LEU A 37 -13.44 18.16 3.31
N HIS A 38 -12.40 17.46 3.77
CA HIS A 38 -12.36 16.00 3.78
C HIS A 38 -13.20 15.44 4.92
N GLU A 39 -14.19 14.60 4.59
CA GLU A 39 -14.96 13.82 5.56
C GLU A 39 -14.30 12.46 5.83
N PRO A 40 -14.16 12.04 7.10
CA PRO A 40 -14.79 12.60 8.31
C PRO A 40 -13.93 13.65 9.05
N THR A 41 -12.73 13.98 8.56
CA THR A 41 -11.75 14.75 9.33
C THR A 41 -12.06 16.24 9.50
N GLY A 42 -12.88 16.82 8.61
CA GLY A 42 -13.13 18.27 8.54
C GLY A 42 -11.93 19.11 8.11
N LEU A 43 -10.84 18.50 7.60
CA LEU A 43 -9.63 19.19 7.17
C LEU A 43 -9.70 19.63 5.71
N VAL A 44 -8.99 20.70 5.37
CA VAL A 44 -8.98 21.28 4.02
C VAL A 44 -8.41 20.30 2.99
N ILE A 45 -9.09 20.23 1.84
CA ILE A 45 -8.60 19.64 0.59
C ILE A 45 -8.16 20.79 -0.32
N SER A 46 -6.90 20.81 -0.73
CA SER A 46 -6.33 21.76 -1.71
C SER A 46 -5.70 21.02 -2.88
N ALA A 47 -5.33 21.74 -3.94
CA ALA A 47 -4.57 21.16 -5.05
C ALA A 47 -3.04 21.25 -4.83
N ASP A 48 -2.60 22.16 -3.95
CA ASP A 48 -1.20 22.57 -3.84
C ASP A 48 -0.60 22.22 -2.49
N LEU A 49 0.57 21.57 -2.53
CA LEU A 49 1.30 21.19 -1.32
C LEU A 49 1.66 22.39 -0.43
N GLN A 50 1.86 23.56 -1.03
CA GLN A 50 2.26 24.79 -0.33
C GLN A 50 1.15 25.33 0.58
N ASP A 51 -0.11 24.94 0.35
CA ASP A 51 -1.25 25.33 1.19
C ASP A 51 -1.24 24.60 2.55
N HIS A 52 -0.36 23.60 2.72
CA HIS A 52 -0.25 22.81 3.93
C HIS A 52 1.16 22.89 4.53
N THR A 53 1.24 23.26 5.81
CA THR A 53 2.49 23.12 6.59
C THR A 53 2.59 21.70 7.13
N ALA A 54 3.36 20.85 6.47
CA ALA A 54 3.54 19.43 6.80
C ALA A 54 5.02 19.04 6.91
N ASP A 55 5.31 18.06 7.77
CA ASP A 55 6.65 17.52 7.97
C ASP A 55 6.94 16.33 7.03
N ALA A 56 5.89 15.63 6.60
CA ALA A 56 5.96 14.42 5.77
C ALA A 56 4.64 14.20 5.00
N ALA A 57 4.65 13.23 4.10
CA ALA A 57 3.49 12.85 3.29
C ALA A 57 3.13 11.35 3.38
N SER A 58 1.85 11.07 3.10
CA SER A 58 1.33 9.74 2.80
C SER A 58 0.44 9.79 1.55
N CYS A 59 0.36 8.71 0.78
CA CYS A 59 -0.43 8.65 -0.45
C CYS A 59 -1.65 7.74 -0.28
N ALA A 60 -2.84 8.35 -0.19
CA ALA A 60 -4.13 7.68 -0.09
C ALA A 60 -4.78 7.40 -1.46
N ILE A 61 -3.98 6.99 -2.44
CA ILE A 61 -4.45 6.62 -3.77
C ILE A 61 -4.36 5.09 -3.91
N GLY A 62 -5.52 4.43 -4.02
CA GLY A 62 -5.59 2.97 -4.13
C GLY A 62 -5.13 2.43 -5.49
N ASP A 63 -5.40 3.19 -6.57
CA ASP A 63 -4.94 2.85 -7.92
C ASP A 63 -3.41 2.85 -7.98
N VAL A 64 -2.85 1.75 -8.47
CA VAL A 64 -1.41 1.52 -8.46
C VAL A 64 -0.65 2.54 -9.32
N LYS A 65 -1.18 2.86 -10.50
CA LYS A 65 -0.51 3.76 -11.45
C LYS A 65 -0.57 5.20 -10.95
N ALA A 66 -1.74 5.65 -10.49
CA ALA A 66 -1.91 6.99 -9.95
C ALA A 66 -1.10 7.19 -8.66
N ARG A 67 -1.00 6.17 -7.79
CA ARG A 67 -0.14 6.21 -6.60
C ARG A 67 1.34 6.30 -6.96
N ALA A 68 1.79 5.57 -7.99
CA ALA A 68 3.17 5.69 -8.49
C ALA A 68 3.45 7.08 -9.06
N ALA A 69 2.55 7.62 -9.88
CA ALA A 69 2.69 8.97 -10.42
C ALA A 69 2.71 10.05 -9.31
N CYS A 70 1.93 9.87 -8.24
CA CYS A 70 1.97 10.75 -7.08
C CYS A 70 3.34 10.72 -6.39
N TRP A 71 3.92 9.53 -6.22
CA TRP A 71 5.24 9.38 -5.65
C TRP A 71 6.32 10.06 -6.49
N ASP A 72 6.35 9.79 -7.80
CA ASP A 72 7.32 10.37 -8.73
C ASP A 72 7.27 11.91 -8.71
N ARG A 73 6.07 12.47 -8.51
CA ARG A 73 5.85 13.92 -8.46
C ARG A 73 6.32 14.58 -7.17
N TYR A 74 6.18 13.91 -6.02
CA TYR A 74 6.28 14.58 -4.71
C TYR A 74 7.37 14.03 -3.79
N ALA A 75 7.95 12.86 -4.07
CA ALA A 75 8.92 12.22 -3.16
C ALA A 75 10.22 13.02 -2.97
N GLU A 76 10.60 13.87 -3.94
CA GLU A 76 11.73 14.81 -3.80
C GLU A 76 11.37 16.09 -3.05
N ALA A 77 10.09 16.48 -3.04
CA ALA A 77 9.61 17.73 -2.45
C ALA A 77 9.24 17.59 -0.97
N ILE A 78 8.78 16.41 -0.54
CA ILE A 78 8.37 16.13 0.84
C ILE A 78 8.66 14.66 1.17
N PRO A 79 9.23 14.35 2.35
CA PRO A 79 9.57 12.97 2.69
C PRO A 79 8.32 12.12 2.90
N PHE A 80 8.39 10.87 2.44
CA PHE A 80 7.40 9.85 2.71
C PHE A 80 7.95 8.85 3.73
N HIS A 81 7.30 8.73 4.89
CA HIS A 81 7.68 7.73 5.89
C HIS A 81 6.85 6.46 5.72
N ALA A 82 7.44 5.32 6.08
CA ALA A 82 6.64 4.12 6.28
C ALA A 82 5.69 4.34 7.47
N LEU A 83 4.42 4.00 7.29
CA LEU A 83 3.40 4.08 8.34
C LEU A 83 2.96 2.66 8.68
N VAL A 84 3.12 2.29 9.95
CA VAL A 84 2.76 0.96 10.45
C VAL A 84 1.74 1.14 11.56
N HIS A 85 0.54 0.62 11.35
CA HIS A 85 -0.52 0.67 12.35
C HIS A 85 -0.06 -0.05 13.63
N PRO A 86 -0.35 0.46 14.84
CA PRO A 86 0.07 -0.19 16.10
C PRO A 86 -0.43 -1.62 16.31
N SER A 87 -1.52 -2.00 15.63
CA SER A 87 -2.05 -3.38 15.65
C SER A 87 -1.43 -4.31 14.59
N ALA A 88 -0.59 -3.79 13.69
CA ALA A 88 0.17 -4.62 12.77
C ALA A 88 1.34 -5.28 13.49
N SER A 89 1.68 -6.50 13.09
CA SER A 89 2.86 -7.22 13.59
C SER A 89 3.93 -7.24 12.53
N VAL A 90 4.98 -6.43 12.70
CA VAL A 90 6.12 -6.37 11.78
C VAL A 90 7.36 -6.86 12.49
N SER A 91 8.01 -7.88 11.92
CA SER A 91 9.27 -8.40 12.47
C SER A 91 10.36 -7.32 12.48
N SER A 92 11.19 -7.29 13.52
CA SER A 92 12.38 -6.43 13.59
C SER A 92 13.43 -6.75 12.52
N TYR A 93 13.33 -7.91 11.86
CA TYR A 93 14.18 -8.33 10.75
C TYR A 93 13.53 -8.12 9.38
N ALA A 94 12.30 -7.60 9.34
CA ALA A 94 11.66 -7.20 8.10
C ALA A 94 12.13 -5.80 7.67
N PHE A 95 12.05 -5.53 6.38
CA PHE A 95 12.27 -4.20 5.83
C PHE A 95 10.98 -3.65 5.23
N ILE A 96 10.61 -2.42 5.62
CA ILE A 96 9.47 -1.68 5.07
C ILE A 96 9.99 -0.40 4.42
N GLY A 97 9.80 -0.26 3.11
CA GLY A 97 10.24 0.91 2.37
C GLY A 97 9.45 2.19 2.68
N ALA A 98 10.05 3.33 2.37
CA ALA A 98 9.46 4.66 2.51
C ALA A 98 8.07 4.76 1.82
N GLY A 99 7.14 5.49 2.43
CA GLY A 99 5.75 5.65 1.97
C GLY A 99 4.89 4.40 1.97
N THR A 100 5.43 3.24 2.36
CA THR A 100 4.63 2.03 2.49
C THR A 100 3.72 2.12 3.70
N GLN A 101 2.47 1.72 3.49
CA GLN A 101 1.41 1.73 4.49
C GLN A 101 1.12 0.28 4.89
N VAL A 102 1.28 -0.02 6.17
CA VAL A 102 0.94 -1.31 6.78
C VAL A 102 -0.24 -1.10 7.71
N LEU A 103 -1.41 -1.57 7.28
CA LEU A 103 -2.70 -1.27 7.90
C LEU A 103 -3.02 -2.23 9.05
N GLN A 104 -4.19 -2.04 9.67
CA GLN A 104 -4.64 -2.77 10.85
C GLN A 104 -4.50 -4.29 10.68
N TYR A 105 -3.93 -4.95 11.70
CA TYR A 105 -3.81 -6.42 11.77
C TYR A 105 -3.01 -7.08 10.65
N ALA A 106 -2.30 -6.31 9.82
CA ALA A 106 -1.37 -6.87 8.86
C ALA A 106 -0.16 -7.50 9.58
N VAL A 107 0.40 -8.56 8.99
CA VAL A 107 1.58 -9.26 9.50
C VAL A 107 2.66 -9.25 8.44
N VAL A 108 3.87 -8.82 8.81
CA VAL A 108 5.07 -8.91 7.96
C VAL A 108 6.16 -9.64 8.75
N ASN A 109 6.43 -10.89 8.34
CA ASN A 109 7.31 -11.80 9.07
C ASN A 109 8.80 -11.58 8.77
N SER A 110 9.64 -12.31 9.50
CA SER A 110 11.11 -12.20 9.48
C SER A 110 11.69 -12.28 8.07
N GLN A 111 12.72 -11.47 7.82
CA GLN A 111 13.50 -11.44 6.57
C GLN A 111 12.70 -11.06 5.31
N SER A 112 11.45 -10.65 5.46
CA SER A 112 10.64 -10.16 4.35
C SER A 112 10.95 -8.70 4.03
N ARG A 113 10.88 -8.36 2.75
CA ARG A 113 11.17 -7.01 2.25
C ARG A 113 9.97 -6.49 1.47
N VAL A 114 9.37 -5.42 1.97
CA VAL A 114 8.33 -4.66 1.27
C VAL A 114 8.97 -3.38 0.74
N GLY A 115 8.82 -3.14 -0.56
CA GLY A 115 9.36 -1.99 -1.27
C GLY A 115 8.79 -0.65 -0.81
N VAL A 116 9.03 0.40 -1.59
CA VAL A 116 8.51 1.75 -1.30
C VAL A 116 7.10 1.91 -1.84
N ASN A 117 6.32 2.81 -1.23
CA ASN A 117 5.00 3.22 -1.71
C ASN A 117 4.01 2.04 -1.92
N CYS A 118 4.16 0.98 -1.13
CA CYS A 118 3.27 -0.17 -1.15
C CYS A 118 2.07 0.04 -0.22
N ILE A 119 1.02 -0.72 -0.48
CA ILE A 119 -0.11 -0.88 0.45
C ILE A 119 -0.12 -2.33 0.89
N VAL A 120 0.11 -2.55 2.18
CA VAL A 120 -0.13 -3.83 2.87
C VAL A 120 -1.42 -3.62 3.67
N ASN A 121 -2.56 -3.92 3.04
CA ASN A 121 -3.87 -3.54 3.52
C ASN A 121 -4.30 -4.39 4.74
N VAL A 122 -5.45 -4.05 5.32
CA VAL A 122 -6.00 -4.64 6.54
C VAL A 122 -5.95 -6.18 6.49
N GLY A 123 -5.37 -6.78 7.52
CA GLY A 123 -5.30 -8.23 7.68
C GLY A 123 -4.45 -8.96 6.65
N CYS A 124 -3.62 -8.27 5.85
CA CYS A 124 -2.69 -8.95 4.94
C CYS A 124 -1.63 -9.73 5.71
N ILE A 125 -1.21 -10.88 5.18
CA ILE A 125 -0.11 -11.68 5.70
C ILE A 125 0.99 -11.72 4.66
N VAL A 126 2.17 -11.23 5.02
CA VAL A 126 3.42 -11.42 4.29
C VAL A 126 4.28 -12.36 5.14
N ALA A 127 4.33 -13.63 4.76
CA ALA A 127 5.10 -14.66 5.47
C ALA A 127 6.61 -14.39 5.41
N HIS A 128 7.43 -15.26 5.99
CA HIS A 128 8.88 -15.07 6.06
C HIS A 128 9.54 -15.12 4.67
N ASP A 129 10.71 -14.47 4.53
CA ASP A 129 11.54 -14.45 3.31
C ASP A 129 10.84 -13.92 2.04
N CYS A 130 9.72 -13.22 2.17
CA CYS A 130 8.95 -12.72 1.04
C CYS A 130 9.57 -11.43 0.47
N VAL A 131 9.35 -11.20 -0.82
CA VAL A 131 9.69 -9.91 -1.46
C VAL A 131 8.45 -9.33 -2.12
N VAL A 132 8.08 -8.10 -1.73
CA VAL A 132 7.00 -7.33 -2.34
C VAL A 132 7.64 -6.09 -2.99
N GLY A 133 7.58 -6.01 -4.31
CA GLY A 133 8.14 -4.92 -5.09
C GLY A 133 7.45 -3.59 -4.83
N SER A 134 8.14 -2.49 -5.13
CA SER A 134 7.67 -1.12 -4.92
C SER A 134 6.34 -0.85 -5.64
N HIS A 135 5.54 0.06 -5.08
CA HIS A 135 4.24 0.47 -5.59
C HIS A 135 3.17 -0.64 -5.63
N THR A 136 3.42 -1.82 -5.08
CA THR A 136 2.46 -2.93 -5.08
C THR A 136 1.34 -2.71 -4.06
N HIS A 137 0.12 -3.09 -4.43
CA HIS A 137 -1.05 -3.05 -3.56
C HIS A 137 -1.50 -4.47 -3.25
N LEU A 138 -1.31 -4.89 -2.01
CA LEU A 138 -1.94 -6.07 -1.43
C LEU A 138 -3.27 -5.63 -0.83
N ALA A 139 -4.38 -5.95 -1.48
CA ALA A 139 -5.72 -5.59 -1.02
C ALA A 139 -6.10 -6.37 0.27
N PRO A 140 -7.20 -6.04 0.96
CA PRO A 140 -7.47 -6.59 2.29
C PRO A 140 -7.45 -8.13 2.34
N GLY A 141 -6.86 -8.68 3.39
CA GLY A 141 -6.81 -10.12 3.64
C GLY A 141 -5.98 -10.95 2.65
N VAL A 142 -5.11 -10.33 1.84
CA VAL A 142 -4.17 -11.07 0.98
C VAL A 142 -3.18 -11.87 1.83
N SER A 143 -2.91 -13.11 1.44
CA SER A 143 -1.92 -13.97 2.09
C SER A 143 -0.81 -14.37 1.12
N ILE A 144 0.42 -13.98 1.44
CA ILE A 144 1.64 -14.33 0.71
C ILE A 144 2.39 -15.39 1.51
N GLY A 145 2.51 -16.59 0.94
CA GLY A 145 3.24 -17.72 1.53
C GLY A 145 4.76 -17.49 1.55
N GLY A 146 5.45 -18.23 2.42
CA GLY A 146 6.89 -18.04 2.67
C GLY A 146 7.75 -18.09 1.40
N ALA A 147 8.76 -17.23 1.32
CA ALA A 147 9.67 -17.09 0.19
C ALA A 147 9.02 -16.72 -1.17
N ALA A 148 7.74 -16.36 -1.20
CA ALA A 148 7.09 -15.88 -2.42
C ALA A 148 7.53 -14.45 -2.77
N ARG A 149 7.40 -14.11 -4.06
CA ARG A 149 7.78 -12.79 -4.59
C ARG A 149 6.63 -12.20 -5.38
N VAL A 150 6.37 -10.91 -5.18
CA VAL A 150 5.43 -10.12 -5.96
C VAL A 150 6.21 -8.95 -6.55
N GLY A 151 6.18 -8.81 -7.87
CA GLY A 151 6.87 -7.74 -8.59
C GLY A 151 6.29 -6.37 -8.29
N GLU A 152 6.91 -5.35 -8.88
CA GLU A 152 6.53 -3.95 -8.68
C GLU A 152 5.22 -3.62 -9.38
N ARG A 153 4.53 -2.59 -8.89
CA ARG A 153 3.29 -2.06 -9.49
C ARG A 153 2.22 -3.14 -9.75
N SER A 154 2.24 -4.21 -8.95
CA SER A 154 1.26 -5.28 -9.03
C SER A 154 0.08 -5.00 -8.09
N PHE A 155 -1.10 -5.47 -8.48
CA PHE A 155 -2.30 -5.45 -7.65
C PHE A 155 -2.68 -6.89 -7.30
N ILE A 156 -2.72 -7.20 -6.01
CA ILE A 156 -3.17 -8.49 -5.49
C ILE A 156 -4.51 -8.28 -4.82
N GLY A 157 -5.57 -8.81 -5.42
CA GLY A 157 -6.95 -8.57 -5.03
C GLY A 157 -7.34 -9.19 -3.69
N THR A 158 -8.41 -8.66 -3.11
CA THR A 158 -8.88 -8.99 -1.75
C THR A 158 -8.97 -10.50 -1.52
N GLY A 159 -8.37 -10.97 -0.43
CA GLY A 159 -8.41 -12.39 -0.05
C GLY A 159 -7.67 -13.35 -1.00
N ALA A 160 -6.86 -12.85 -1.93
CA ALA A 160 -6.04 -13.73 -2.77
C ALA A 160 -4.92 -14.39 -1.96
N ILE A 161 -4.58 -15.62 -2.35
CA ILE A 161 -3.56 -16.44 -1.70
C ILE A 161 -2.46 -16.75 -2.72
N ILE A 162 -1.22 -16.41 -2.37
CA ILE A 162 -0.02 -16.73 -3.15
C ILE A 162 0.71 -17.84 -2.40
N LEU A 163 0.88 -19.02 -3.03
CA LEU A 163 1.56 -20.13 -2.36
C LEU A 163 3.05 -19.86 -2.10
N PRO A 164 3.64 -20.55 -1.11
CA PRO A 164 5.06 -20.42 -0.82
C PRO A 164 5.94 -20.62 -2.05
N GLY A 165 6.97 -19.78 -2.18
CA GLY A 165 7.96 -19.82 -3.26
C GLY A 165 7.50 -19.31 -4.62
N VAL A 166 6.21 -19.01 -4.81
CA VAL A 166 5.67 -18.52 -6.10
C VAL A 166 6.19 -17.13 -6.43
N HIS A 167 6.53 -16.89 -7.69
CA HIS A 167 6.93 -15.59 -8.23
C HIS A 167 5.86 -15.00 -9.13
N ILE A 168 5.29 -13.86 -8.71
CA ILE A 168 4.45 -13.00 -9.53
C ILE A 168 5.32 -11.87 -10.06
N GLY A 169 5.28 -11.65 -11.37
CA GLY A 169 5.97 -10.57 -12.07
C GLY A 169 5.46 -9.17 -11.70
N SER A 170 6.01 -8.18 -12.38
CA SER A 170 5.64 -6.78 -12.24
C SER A 170 4.42 -6.42 -13.09
N ASP A 171 3.70 -5.37 -12.69
CA ASP A 171 2.52 -4.85 -13.37
C ASP A 171 1.38 -5.90 -13.52
N CYS A 172 1.33 -6.88 -12.62
CA CYS A 172 0.35 -7.96 -12.63
C CYS A 172 -0.93 -7.59 -11.90
N VAL A 173 -2.02 -8.28 -12.26
CA VAL A 173 -3.30 -8.21 -11.55
C VAL A 173 -3.71 -9.62 -11.14
N VAL A 174 -3.79 -9.87 -9.84
CA VAL A 174 -4.39 -11.09 -9.29
C VAL A 174 -5.79 -10.74 -8.81
N GLY A 175 -6.83 -11.42 -9.32
CA GLY A 175 -8.21 -11.17 -8.93
C GLY A 175 -8.49 -11.53 -7.47
N ALA A 176 -9.53 -10.91 -6.90
CA ALA A 176 -9.99 -11.22 -5.55
C ALA A 176 -10.30 -12.72 -5.38
N GLY A 177 -9.95 -13.27 -4.22
CA GLY A 177 -10.17 -14.68 -3.85
C GLY A 177 -9.37 -15.70 -4.68
N SER A 178 -8.43 -15.27 -5.52
CA SER A 178 -7.66 -16.19 -6.36
C SER A 178 -6.61 -16.95 -5.57
N VAL A 179 -6.35 -18.21 -5.95
CA VAL A 179 -5.28 -19.03 -5.36
C VAL A 179 -4.21 -19.29 -6.42
N VAL A 180 -3.06 -18.63 -6.28
CA VAL A 180 -1.95 -18.69 -7.23
C VAL A 180 -1.03 -19.84 -6.83
N LEU A 181 -1.03 -20.90 -7.64
CA LEU A 181 -0.28 -22.12 -7.41
C LEU A 181 1.07 -22.18 -8.14
N ALA A 182 1.32 -21.28 -9.10
CA ALA A 182 2.48 -21.30 -9.96
C ALA A 182 2.85 -19.87 -10.39
N ASP A 183 4.09 -19.70 -10.86
CA ASP A 183 4.62 -18.41 -11.27
C ASP A 183 3.77 -17.73 -12.34
N VAL A 184 3.73 -16.40 -12.25
CA VAL A 184 2.98 -15.52 -13.15
C VAL A 184 3.97 -14.53 -13.74
N GLY A 185 4.14 -14.52 -15.06
CA GLY A 185 5.00 -13.55 -15.74
C GLY A 185 4.51 -12.11 -15.62
N ASP A 186 5.33 -11.15 -16.05
CA ASP A 186 4.99 -9.72 -16.00
C ASP A 186 3.72 -9.36 -16.80
N LYS A 187 3.00 -8.33 -16.34
CA LYS A 187 1.84 -7.72 -17.01
C LYS A 187 0.68 -8.68 -17.23
N LYS A 188 0.63 -9.78 -16.48
CA LYS A 188 -0.43 -10.79 -16.58
C LYS A 188 -1.59 -10.47 -15.65
N ARG A 189 -2.76 -10.95 -16.04
CA ARG A 189 -3.98 -10.92 -15.23
C ARG A 189 -4.42 -12.33 -14.96
N VAL A 190 -4.55 -12.72 -13.69
CA VAL A 190 -4.94 -14.08 -13.31
C VAL A 190 -6.09 -14.05 -12.32
N VAL A 191 -7.04 -14.99 -12.45
CA VAL A 191 -8.21 -15.11 -11.57
C VAL A 191 -8.56 -16.56 -11.27
N GLY A 192 -9.23 -16.81 -10.14
CA GLY A 192 -9.89 -18.08 -9.84
C GLY A 192 -9.11 -19.03 -8.91
N VAL A 193 -9.68 -20.22 -8.70
CA VAL A 193 -9.12 -21.29 -7.86
C VAL A 193 -9.11 -22.59 -8.66
N PRO A 194 -7.96 -23.01 -9.20
CA PRO A 194 -6.67 -22.31 -9.19
C PRO A 194 -6.66 -21.08 -10.12
N ALA A 195 -5.78 -20.12 -9.86
CA ALA A 195 -5.66 -18.92 -10.67
C ALA A 195 -5.20 -19.26 -12.10
N ARG A 196 -5.85 -18.65 -13.10
CA ARG A 196 -5.55 -18.79 -14.53
C ARG A 196 -5.58 -17.44 -15.24
N GLU A 197 -4.78 -17.31 -16.29
CA GLU A 197 -4.71 -16.08 -17.10
C GLU A 197 -6.04 -15.80 -17.82
N ILE A 198 -6.40 -14.52 -17.94
CA ILE A 198 -7.58 -14.02 -18.67
C ILE A 198 -7.23 -12.89 -19.64
#